data_AF-A0A1L8XM53-F1
#
_entry.id   AF-A0A1L8XM53-F1
#
_cell.length_a   1.000
_cell.length_b   1.000
_cell.length_c   1.000
_cell.angle_alpha   90.00
_cell.angle_beta   90.00
_cell.angle_gamma   90.00
#
_symmetry.space_group_name_H-M   'P 1'
#
loop_
_entity.id
_entity.type
_entity.pdbx_description
1 polymer ?
#
loop_
_entity_poly.entity_id
_entity_poly.type
_entity_poly.pdbx_seq_one_letter_code
_entity_poly.pdbx_strand_id
1 'polypeptide(L)'
;MVGFIVSAIYLINAVFALITILIKPRDVAAIWAWLLVLFALPIVGFVLYLFFGRGLTDKKKFYLRQSDLKELENFQNFRDDTIEHYDSQTNEIEKQTYVDFFSSLNQMPLTRKNGLTLLTDGQEKLTSLLKDIEEAQHSIHIEYYAFVTDEIGNQILRLLEKKAAQGVQVRLLYDAFGSHGTKAKDFNQLIANGGEAQTFLTSQEALLRFRLNYHDHRKIVVIDGKIGYTGGFNIADQYVYTTKKFGYWRDTHIRIFGAAASLLQLRFLMDWNVSVSEEKKVGYHLDYFFKKVDENNEQHGNADIQLVSSGPNNEREQIKLAFIKLITSAKKRIWIQTPYLVLDESVIAALKIAAASGVHVKIMIPNKPDHPFIYRATQYYARQLIKENIEILVYEAGFLHAKTLIMDDEICMVGSANQDIRSYRLNFETSAVIYDHKFLEQLSNKFLEDEEDCSAMTTETVKEMSTWLLFKQQISRLLSPIL
;
A
#
# COMPACT_ATOMS: atom_id res chain seq x y z
N MET A 1 35.74 17.16 36.43
CA MET A 1 35.81 17.05 34.96
C MET A 1 34.70 16.16 34.39
N VAL A 2 34.61 14.88 34.79
CA VAL A 2 33.55 13.97 34.30
C VAL A 2 32.14 14.47 34.60
N GLY A 3 31.86 14.94 35.82
CA GLY A 3 30.54 15.49 36.18
C GLY A 3 30.13 16.71 35.34
N PHE A 4 31.09 17.59 35.02
CA PHE A 4 30.84 18.75 34.16
C PHE A 4 30.50 18.33 32.72
N ILE A 5 31.21 17.33 32.19
CA ILE A 5 30.94 16.77 30.85
C ILE A 5 29.55 16.13 30.80
N VAL A 6 29.17 15.36 31.82
CA VAL A 6 27.84 14.75 31.91
C VAL A 6 26.75 15.82 31.99
N SER A 7 26.89 16.81 32.88
CA SER A 7 25.92 17.91 32.99
C SER A 7 25.79 18.72 31.69
N ALA A 8 26.91 18.96 30.99
CA ALA A 8 26.90 19.62 29.69
C ALA A 8 26.15 18.81 28.62
N ILE A 9 26.35 17.48 28.57
CA ILE A 9 25.62 16.60 27.65
C ILE A 9 24.10 16.66 27.93
N TYR A 10 23.69 16.59 29.20
CA TYR A 10 22.28 16.67 29.57
C TYR A 10 21.67 18.03 29.21
N LEU A 11 22.38 19.14 29.46
CA LEU A 11 21.92 20.47 29.11
C LEU A 11 21.77 20.63 27.59
N ILE A 12 22.76 20.20 26.82
CA ILE A 12 22.72 20.23 25.35
C ILE A 12 21.53 19.40 24.84
N ASN A 13 21.35 18.19 25.36
CA ASN A 13 20.26 17.31 24.97
C ASN A 13 18.87 17.90 25.33
N ALA A 14 18.74 18.54 26.48
CA ALA A 14 17.50 19.23 26.89
C ALA A 14 17.17 20.42 25.98
N VAL A 15 18.17 21.24 25.61
CA VAL A 15 18.00 22.34 24.66
C VAL A 15 17.58 21.80 23.28
N PHE A 16 18.22 20.75 22.79
CA PHE A 16 17.84 20.10 21.53
C PHE A 16 16.43 19.51 21.57
N ALA A 17 16.04 18.88 22.67
CA ALA A 17 14.69 18.35 22.87
C ALA A 17 13.64 19.48 22.81
N LEU A 18 13.90 20.60 23.49
CA LEU A 18 13.01 21.77 23.47
C LEU A 18 12.87 22.37 22.06
N ILE A 19 14.00 22.61 21.38
CA ILE A 19 14.02 23.12 20.00
C ILE A 19 13.24 22.18 19.06
N THR A 20 13.48 20.88 19.18
CA THR A 20 12.82 19.84 18.39
C THR A 20 11.30 19.88 18.50
N ILE A 21 10.78 20.13 19.69
CA ILE A 21 9.34 20.15 19.98
C ILE A 21 8.68 21.41 19.45
N LEU A 22 9.36 22.54 19.54
CA LEU A 22 8.82 23.84 19.14
C LEU A 22 8.81 24.03 17.61
N ILE A 23 9.64 23.28 16.86
CA ILE A 23 9.78 23.49 15.41
C ILE A 23 8.65 22.85 14.58
N LYS A 24 8.00 21.78 15.05
CA LYS A 24 6.97 21.10 14.23
C LYS A 24 5.68 20.81 15.00
N PRO A 25 4.51 21.10 14.39
CA PRO A 25 3.25 20.60 14.92
C PRO A 25 3.29 19.07 14.90
N ARG A 26 3.15 18.46 16.08
CA ARG A 26 3.10 17.03 16.28
C ARG A 26 1.96 16.72 17.24
N ASP A 27 1.50 15.48 17.18
CA ASP A 27 0.66 14.96 18.24
C ASP A 27 1.36 15.14 19.60
N VAL A 28 0.62 15.68 20.57
CA VAL A 28 1.08 15.95 21.93
C VAL A 28 1.63 14.67 22.57
N ALA A 29 1.01 13.51 22.29
CA ALA A 29 1.50 12.23 22.78
C ALA A 29 2.90 11.89 22.24
N ALA A 30 3.15 12.15 20.95
CA ALA A 30 4.45 11.93 20.33
C ALA A 30 5.53 12.88 20.89
N ILE A 31 5.16 14.12 21.21
CA ILE A 31 6.05 15.09 21.88
C ILE A 31 6.49 14.54 23.23
N TRP A 32 5.55 14.11 24.08
CA TRP A 32 5.86 13.54 25.39
C TRP A 32 6.69 12.27 25.30
N ALA A 33 6.40 11.38 24.35
CA ALA A 33 7.19 10.17 24.14
C ALA A 33 8.66 10.50 23.79
N TRP A 34 8.90 11.45 22.89
CA TRP A 34 10.26 11.87 22.55
C TRP A 34 10.96 12.61 23.68
N LEU A 35 10.24 13.42 24.47
CA LEU A 35 10.80 14.01 25.69
C LEU A 35 11.31 12.94 26.64
N LEU A 36 10.48 11.95 26.93
CA LEU A 36 10.86 10.85 27.83
C LEU A 36 12.07 10.08 27.32
N VAL A 37 12.10 9.74 26.02
CA VAL A 37 13.24 9.02 25.41
C VAL A 37 14.52 9.85 25.45
N LEU A 38 14.44 11.15 25.09
CA LEU A 38 15.59 12.04 25.09
C LEU A 38 16.13 12.26 26.51
N PHE A 39 15.27 12.39 27.52
CA PHE A 39 15.70 12.55 28.91
C PHE A 39 16.23 11.26 29.53
N ALA A 40 15.56 10.12 29.30
CA ALA A 40 15.92 8.84 29.91
C ALA A 40 17.19 8.24 29.30
N LEU A 41 17.44 8.46 28.02
CA LEU A 41 18.56 7.90 27.27
C LEU A 41 19.36 9.03 26.58
N PRO A 42 20.22 9.76 27.29
CA PRO A 42 21.05 10.78 26.66
C PRO A 42 21.92 10.16 25.56
N ILE A 43 22.14 10.91 24.47
CA ILE A 43 22.87 10.45 23.27
C ILE A 43 22.11 9.37 22.48
N VAL A 44 21.76 8.24 23.09
CA VAL A 44 21.05 7.13 22.42
C VAL A 44 19.66 7.57 21.96
N GLY A 45 18.89 8.23 22.84
CA GLY A 45 17.59 8.80 22.51
C GLY A 45 17.66 9.84 21.41
N PHE A 46 18.77 10.60 21.33
CA PHE A 46 19.00 11.56 20.25
C PHE A 46 19.26 10.85 18.91
N VAL A 47 20.08 9.80 18.90
CA VAL A 47 20.27 8.96 17.71
C VAL A 47 18.95 8.34 17.26
N LEU A 48 18.17 7.76 18.19
CA LEU A 48 16.84 7.23 17.90
C LEU A 48 15.90 8.31 17.33
N TYR A 49 15.94 9.53 17.89
CA TYR A 49 15.16 10.66 17.40
C TYR A 49 15.51 11.02 15.96
N LEU A 50 16.79 10.99 15.59
CA LEU A 50 17.21 11.27 14.21
C LEU A 50 16.57 10.29 13.22
N PHE A 51 16.55 8.98 13.54
CA PHE A 51 16.02 7.93 12.67
C PHE A 51 14.50 7.84 12.65
N PHE A 52 13.85 7.92 13.81
CA PHE A 52 12.43 7.61 13.96
C PHE A 52 11.58 8.85 14.27
N GLY A 53 12.18 9.84 14.91
CA GLY A 53 11.49 11.05 15.34
C GLY A 53 11.40 12.09 14.25
N ARG A 54 12.31 12.10 13.27
CA ARG A 54 12.34 13.13 12.22
C ARG A 54 11.46 12.70 11.04
N GLY A 55 10.39 13.47 10.79
CA GLY A 55 9.57 13.24 9.60
C GLY A 55 10.22 13.74 8.30
N LEU A 56 9.58 13.50 7.15
CA LEU A 56 10.00 14.11 5.88
C LEU A 56 10.07 15.64 6.00
N THR A 57 11.15 16.21 5.47
CA THR A 57 11.37 17.66 5.44
C THR A 57 10.31 18.35 4.58
N ASP A 58 9.88 19.55 4.96
CA ASP A 58 8.81 20.27 4.24
C ASP A 58 9.20 20.58 2.79
N LYS A 59 10.48 20.88 2.53
CA LYS A 59 11.04 20.98 1.17
C LYS A 59 10.83 19.70 0.36
N LYS A 60 10.97 18.52 0.97
CA LYS A 60 10.81 17.23 0.28
C LYS A 60 9.34 16.91 0.05
N LYS A 61 8.47 17.16 1.04
CA LYS A 61 7.02 17.05 0.88
C LYS A 61 6.51 17.98 -0.22
N PHE A 62 6.99 19.22 -0.22
CA PHE A 62 6.67 20.21 -1.25
C PHE A 62 7.10 19.74 -2.64
N TYR A 63 8.34 19.26 -2.80
CA TYR A 63 8.82 18.71 -4.08
C TYR A 63 7.95 17.55 -4.57
N LEU A 64 7.60 16.60 -3.69
CA LEU A 64 6.71 15.49 -4.02
C LEU A 64 5.32 15.99 -4.47
N ARG A 65 4.71 16.90 -3.70
CA ARG A 65 3.40 17.49 -4.04
C ARG A 65 3.43 18.25 -5.36
N GLN A 66 4.49 19.04 -5.60
CA GLN A 66 4.61 19.83 -6.83
C GLN A 66 4.78 18.91 -8.04
N SER A 67 5.54 17.82 -7.90
CA SER A 67 5.62 16.79 -8.93
C SER A 67 4.24 16.18 -9.18
N ASP A 68 3.55 15.68 -8.14
CA ASP A 68 2.21 15.10 -8.26
C ASP A 68 1.22 16.07 -8.97
N LEU A 69 1.23 17.36 -8.63
CA LEU A 69 0.33 18.36 -9.24
C LEU A 69 0.66 18.61 -10.72
N LYS A 70 1.94 18.71 -11.07
CA LYS A 70 2.37 18.87 -12.47
C LYS A 70 1.93 17.66 -13.30
N GLU A 71 2.12 16.48 -12.74
CA GLU A 71 1.75 15.21 -13.35
C GLU A 71 0.21 15.13 -13.56
N LEU A 72 -0.57 15.54 -12.56
CA LEU A 72 -2.03 15.66 -12.66
C LEU A 72 -2.49 16.68 -13.72
N GLU A 73 -1.87 17.85 -13.77
CA GLU A 73 -2.21 18.92 -14.73
C GLU A 73 -1.99 18.44 -16.16
N ASN A 74 -0.86 17.77 -16.43
CA ASN A 74 -0.60 17.18 -17.74
C ASN A 74 -1.64 16.13 -18.12
N PHE A 75 -2.06 15.30 -17.17
CA PHE A 75 -3.11 14.30 -17.39
C PHE A 75 -4.49 14.92 -17.61
N GLN A 76 -4.83 16.00 -16.90
CA GLN A 76 -6.10 16.71 -17.10
C GLN A 76 -6.18 17.36 -18.48
N ASN A 77 -5.12 18.05 -18.90
CA ASN A 77 -5.04 18.63 -20.25
C ASN A 77 -5.13 17.56 -21.36
N PHE A 78 -4.73 16.32 -21.05
CA PHE A 78 -4.79 15.19 -21.96
C PHE A 78 -6.17 14.53 -22.07
N ARG A 79 -6.95 14.57 -20.98
CA ARG A 79 -8.25 13.91 -20.89
C ARG A 79 -9.20 14.36 -22.00
N ASP A 80 -9.05 15.59 -22.50
CA ASP A 80 -9.88 16.17 -23.56
C ASP A 80 -9.92 15.32 -24.85
N ASP A 81 -8.89 14.52 -25.15
CA ASP A 81 -8.85 13.66 -26.35
C ASP A 81 -9.32 12.20 -26.10
N THR A 82 -9.59 11.82 -24.84
CA THR A 82 -9.97 10.44 -24.43
C THR A 82 -11.19 10.38 -23.50
N ILE A 83 -12.03 11.43 -23.54
CA ILE A 83 -13.11 11.75 -22.59
C ILE A 83 -14.06 10.58 -22.29
N GLU A 84 -14.37 9.73 -23.27
CA GLU A 84 -15.40 8.68 -23.13
C GLU A 84 -15.13 7.65 -22.01
N HIS A 85 -13.86 7.46 -21.61
CA HIS A 85 -13.49 6.49 -20.57
C HIS A 85 -13.22 7.11 -19.19
N TYR A 86 -13.19 8.43 -19.10
CA TYR A 86 -12.97 9.15 -17.87
C TYR A 86 -14.20 10.00 -17.59
N ASP A 87 -14.99 9.61 -16.60
CA ASP A 87 -16.17 10.36 -16.19
C ASP A 87 -15.95 11.00 -14.81
N SER A 88 -16.54 12.16 -14.57
CA SER A 88 -16.68 12.70 -13.21
C SER A 88 -18.06 12.43 -12.64
N GLN A 89 -19.01 12.01 -13.47
CA GLN A 89 -20.39 11.78 -13.11
C GLN A 89 -20.71 10.28 -13.13
N THR A 90 -21.82 9.92 -12.51
CA THR A 90 -22.48 8.61 -12.55
C THR A 90 -23.98 8.85 -12.63
N ASN A 91 -24.73 7.89 -13.17
CA ASN A 91 -26.18 8.03 -13.29
C ASN A 91 -26.93 7.83 -11.96
N GLU A 92 -26.23 7.47 -10.88
CA GLU A 92 -26.81 7.17 -9.57
C GLU A 92 -26.30 8.17 -8.53
N ILE A 93 -27.21 8.92 -7.90
CA ILE A 93 -26.87 9.97 -6.93
C ILE A 93 -26.06 9.40 -5.75
N GLU A 94 -26.42 8.22 -5.24
CA GLU A 94 -25.69 7.59 -4.13
C GLU A 94 -24.24 7.28 -4.53
N LYS A 95 -24.02 6.69 -5.71
CA LYS A 95 -22.68 6.42 -6.27
C LYS A 95 -21.89 7.71 -6.51
N GLN A 96 -22.55 8.77 -6.97
CA GLN A 96 -21.91 10.07 -7.20
C GLN A 96 -21.22 10.60 -5.94
N THR A 97 -21.84 10.46 -4.77
CA THR A 97 -21.24 10.96 -3.51
C THR A 97 -19.91 10.27 -3.17
N TYR A 98 -19.76 8.98 -3.52
CA TYR A 98 -18.50 8.26 -3.36
C TYR A 98 -17.49 8.73 -4.40
N VAL A 99 -17.91 8.87 -5.65
CA VAL A 99 -17.03 9.31 -6.74
C VAL A 99 -16.44 10.69 -6.46
N ASP A 100 -17.28 11.63 -6.02
CA ASP A 100 -16.86 12.98 -5.63
C ASP A 100 -15.89 12.93 -4.45
N PHE A 101 -16.21 12.12 -3.44
CA PHE A 101 -15.35 11.97 -2.26
C PHE A 101 -13.96 11.45 -2.64
N PHE A 102 -13.86 10.33 -3.37
CA PHE A 102 -12.57 9.78 -3.75
C PHE A 102 -11.80 10.70 -4.69
N SER A 103 -12.47 11.35 -5.64
CA SER A 103 -11.87 12.38 -6.49
C SER A 103 -11.31 13.53 -5.66
N SER A 104 -11.99 13.93 -4.58
CA SER A 104 -11.51 15.00 -3.70
C SER A 104 -10.24 14.64 -2.93
N LEU A 105 -9.94 13.34 -2.74
CA LEU A 105 -8.77 12.90 -1.97
C LEU A 105 -7.46 13.08 -2.72
N ASN A 106 -7.44 12.80 -4.03
CA ASN A 106 -6.22 12.77 -4.84
C ASN A 106 -6.37 13.28 -6.29
N GLN A 107 -7.51 13.88 -6.63
CA GLN A 107 -7.82 14.44 -7.95
C GLN A 107 -7.83 13.42 -9.10
N MET A 108 -7.96 12.13 -8.78
CA MET A 108 -8.08 11.07 -9.79
C MET A 108 -9.54 10.91 -10.25
N PRO A 109 -9.80 10.82 -11.57
CA PRO A 109 -11.16 10.67 -12.08
C PRO A 109 -11.68 9.23 -11.90
N LEU A 110 -12.99 9.06 -12.10
CA LEU A 110 -13.58 7.75 -12.32
C LEU A 110 -13.23 7.27 -13.74
N THR A 111 -12.78 6.03 -13.84
CA THR A 111 -12.60 5.37 -15.14
C THR A 111 -13.71 4.37 -15.37
N ARG A 112 -14.13 4.21 -16.62
CA ARG A 112 -15.22 3.33 -17.02
C ARG A 112 -14.80 2.27 -18.02
N LYS A 113 -15.63 1.23 -18.14
CA LYS A 113 -15.49 0.14 -19.11
C LYS A 113 -14.17 -0.64 -18.98
N ASN A 114 -13.72 -0.84 -17.74
CA ASN A 114 -12.51 -1.60 -17.47
C ASN A 114 -12.82 -3.11 -17.38
N GLY A 115 -11.94 -3.93 -17.94
CA GLY A 115 -11.89 -5.37 -17.69
C GLY A 115 -11.09 -5.67 -16.41
N LEU A 116 -11.60 -6.57 -15.59
CA LEU A 116 -10.97 -6.99 -14.33
C LEU A 116 -10.77 -8.50 -14.29
N THR A 117 -9.62 -8.92 -13.76
CA THR A 117 -9.35 -10.32 -13.38
C THR A 117 -8.84 -10.36 -11.96
N LEU A 118 -9.55 -11.10 -11.11
CA LEU A 118 -9.15 -11.38 -9.73
C LEU A 118 -8.04 -12.44 -9.74
N LEU A 119 -6.93 -12.17 -9.05
CA LEU A 119 -5.79 -13.06 -8.93
C LEU A 119 -5.51 -13.30 -7.45
N THR A 120 -5.78 -14.51 -6.99
CA THR A 120 -5.74 -14.88 -5.56
C THR A 120 -4.62 -15.85 -5.23
N ASP A 121 -4.00 -16.40 -6.26
CA ASP A 121 -2.86 -17.31 -6.20
C ASP A 121 -1.61 -16.69 -6.87
N GLY A 122 -0.45 -16.93 -6.25
CA GLY A 122 0.82 -16.37 -6.70
C GLY A 122 1.29 -16.93 -8.04
N GLN A 123 1.07 -18.23 -8.30
CA GLN A 123 1.44 -18.87 -9.55
C GLN A 123 0.56 -18.38 -10.70
N GLU A 124 -0.75 -18.23 -10.47
CA GLU A 124 -1.67 -17.64 -11.44
C GLU A 124 -1.29 -16.20 -11.78
N LYS A 125 -1.02 -15.37 -10.75
CA LYS A 125 -0.58 -13.99 -10.93
C LYS A 125 0.73 -13.92 -11.72
N LEU A 126 1.72 -14.76 -11.38
CA LEU A 126 3.00 -14.80 -12.08
C LEU A 126 2.82 -15.20 -13.55
N THR A 127 2.04 -16.24 -13.81
CA THR A 127 1.77 -16.74 -15.17
C THR A 127 1.10 -15.66 -16.02
N SER A 128 0.09 -14.99 -15.46
CA SER A 128 -0.58 -13.87 -16.12
C SER A 128 0.38 -12.72 -16.42
N LEU A 129 1.19 -12.31 -15.43
CA LEU A 129 2.15 -11.21 -15.59
C LEU A 129 3.22 -11.52 -16.64
N LEU A 130 3.80 -12.72 -16.63
CA LEU A 130 4.82 -13.12 -17.60
C LEU A 130 4.26 -13.13 -19.02
N LYS A 131 3.02 -13.59 -19.20
CA LYS A 131 2.34 -13.57 -20.49
C LYS A 131 2.21 -12.13 -21.02
N ASP A 132 1.69 -11.22 -20.20
CA ASP A 132 1.49 -9.83 -20.63
C ASP A 132 2.82 -9.11 -20.89
N ILE A 133 3.88 -9.40 -20.13
CA ILE A 133 5.22 -8.85 -20.38
C ILE A 133 5.78 -9.37 -21.71
N GLU A 134 5.63 -10.66 -22.00
CA GLU A 134 6.09 -11.26 -23.27
C GLU A 134 5.37 -10.60 -24.47
N GLU A 135 4.07 -10.32 -24.33
CA GLU A 135 3.24 -9.68 -25.36
C GLU A 135 3.45 -8.15 -25.51
N ALA A 136 4.15 -7.50 -24.56
CA ALA A 136 4.36 -6.06 -24.56
C ALA A 136 5.07 -5.55 -25.83
N GLN A 137 4.64 -4.41 -26.38
CA GLN A 137 5.20 -3.87 -27.64
C GLN A 137 5.88 -2.51 -27.49
N HIS A 138 5.51 -1.72 -26.47
CA HIS A 138 5.93 -0.33 -26.35
C HIS A 138 6.61 -0.04 -25.03
N SER A 139 5.99 -0.40 -23.91
CA SER A 139 6.52 -0.04 -22.59
C SER A 139 6.11 -1.02 -21.50
N ILE A 140 7.01 -1.22 -20.53
CA ILE A 140 6.78 -1.96 -19.30
C ILE A 140 7.30 -1.11 -18.13
N HIS A 141 6.40 -0.71 -17.25
CA HIS A 141 6.70 0.08 -16.06
C HIS A 141 6.32 -0.69 -14.81
N ILE A 142 7.27 -0.86 -13.89
CA ILE A 142 7.14 -1.72 -12.72
C ILE A 142 7.53 -0.94 -11.48
N GLU A 143 6.70 -0.99 -10.44
CA GLU A 143 6.95 -0.45 -9.10
C GLU A 143 6.57 -1.49 -8.05
N TYR A 144 7.50 -1.87 -7.19
CA TYR A 144 7.27 -2.84 -6.12
C TYR A 144 8.01 -2.46 -4.83
N TYR A 145 7.32 -2.57 -3.69
CA TYR A 145 7.98 -2.62 -2.39
C TYR A 145 9.10 -3.65 -2.33
N ALA A 146 8.81 -4.90 -2.68
CA ALA A 146 9.81 -5.96 -2.75
C ALA A 146 9.88 -6.54 -4.16
N PHE A 147 11.03 -6.31 -4.80
CA PHE A 147 11.48 -7.02 -5.99
C PHE A 147 12.76 -7.76 -5.64
N VAL A 148 12.62 -9.01 -5.21
CA VAL A 148 13.73 -9.88 -4.78
C VAL A 148 14.25 -10.65 -5.98
N THR A 149 15.55 -10.59 -6.27
CA THR A 149 16.19 -11.33 -7.38
C THR A 149 16.51 -12.79 -7.01
N ASP A 150 15.50 -13.51 -6.54
CA ASP A 150 15.49 -14.96 -6.34
C ASP A 150 15.01 -15.69 -7.60
N GLU A 151 14.50 -16.93 -7.53
CA GLU A 151 14.13 -17.69 -8.73
C GLU A 151 13.05 -16.96 -9.54
N ILE A 152 11.96 -16.55 -8.88
CA ILE A 152 10.83 -15.84 -9.48
C ILE A 152 11.25 -14.45 -9.96
N GLY A 153 11.99 -13.69 -9.15
CA GLY A 153 12.46 -12.37 -9.57
C GLY A 153 13.38 -12.43 -10.78
N ASN A 154 14.29 -13.40 -10.84
CA ASN A 154 15.16 -13.59 -12.01
C ASN A 154 14.38 -14.07 -13.24
N GLN A 155 13.30 -14.82 -13.08
CA GLN A 155 12.44 -15.19 -14.20
C GLN A 155 11.81 -13.96 -14.85
N ILE A 156 11.26 -13.04 -14.05
CA ILE A 156 10.70 -11.77 -14.54
C ILE A 156 11.83 -10.91 -15.11
N LEU A 157 12.96 -10.76 -14.41
CA LEU A 157 14.08 -9.93 -14.84
C LEU A 157 14.65 -10.36 -16.20
N ARG A 158 14.86 -11.67 -16.43
CA ARG A 158 15.31 -12.18 -17.75
C ARG A 158 14.34 -11.83 -18.87
N LEU A 159 13.05 -11.86 -18.60
CA LEU A 159 12.04 -11.49 -19.57
C LEU A 159 12.09 -9.97 -19.85
N LEU A 160 12.21 -9.15 -18.81
CA LEU A 160 12.41 -7.70 -18.95
C LEU A 160 13.66 -7.36 -19.75
N GLU A 161 14.78 -8.05 -19.50
CA GLU A 161 16.02 -7.91 -20.26
C GLU A 161 15.82 -8.23 -21.75
N LYS A 162 15.08 -9.31 -22.06
CA LYS A 162 14.71 -9.69 -23.43
C LYS A 162 13.86 -8.61 -24.09
N LYS A 163 12.85 -8.07 -23.40
CA LYS A 163 11.97 -7.02 -23.95
C LYS A 163 12.74 -5.71 -24.16
N ALA A 164 13.62 -5.33 -23.24
CA ALA A 164 14.51 -4.18 -23.41
C ALA A 164 15.41 -4.33 -24.65
N ALA A 165 16.00 -5.51 -24.87
CA ALA A 165 16.81 -5.79 -26.05
C ALA A 165 16.01 -5.74 -27.38
N GLN A 166 14.69 -5.97 -27.31
CA GLN A 166 13.78 -5.81 -28.45
C GLN A 166 13.36 -4.34 -28.68
N GLY A 167 13.83 -3.40 -27.86
CA GLY A 167 13.49 -1.98 -27.95
C GLY A 167 12.25 -1.57 -27.17
N VAL A 168 11.64 -2.47 -26.39
CA VAL A 168 10.54 -2.11 -25.47
C VAL A 168 11.11 -1.28 -24.32
N GLN A 169 10.46 -0.18 -23.98
CA GLN A 169 10.91 0.70 -22.90
C GLN A 169 10.62 0.05 -21.55
N VAL A 170 11.66 -0.34 -20.81
CA VAL A 170 11.50 -1.01 -19.51
C VAL A 170 12.00 -0.11 -18.39
N ARG A 171 11.15 0.15 -17.38
CA ARG A 171 11.54 0.86 -16.16
C ARG A 171 11.09 0.10 -14.92
N LEU A 172 12.02 -0.12 -14.00
CA LEU A 172 11.80 -0.84 -12.75
C LEU A 172 12.17 0.05 -11.57
N LEU A 173 11.17 0.39 -10.77
CA LEU A 173 11.28 1.09 -9.50
C LEU A 173 11.06 0.09 -8.36
N TYR A 174 11.90 0.14 -7.33
CA TYR A 174 11.74 -0.75 -6.17
C TYR A 174 12.16 -0.12 -4.86
N ASP A 175 11.55 -0.53 -3.74
CA ASP A 175 12.04 -0.15 -2.42
C ASP A 175 13.23 -1.04 -2.02
N ALA A 176 14.37 -0.42 -1.74
CA ALA A 176 15.57 -1.14 -1.32
C ALA A 176 15.42 -1.87 0.02
N PHE A 177 14.54 -1.38 0.91
CA PHE A 177 14.26 -2.01 2.19
C PHE A 177 13.35 -3.23 2.03
N GLY A 178 12.38 -3.22 1.13
CA GLY A 178 11.56 -4.42 0.86
C GLY A 178 12.33 -5.49 0.10
N SER A 179 13.26 -5.07 -0.77
CA SER A 179 13.97 -5.92 -1.74
C SER A 179 15.26 -6.56 -1.19
N HIS A 180 15.22 -7.08 0.04
CA HIS A 180 16.37 -7.75 0.65
C HIS A 180 16.87 -8.90 -0.24
N GLY A 181 18.15 -8.87 -0.62
CA GLY A 181 18.76 -9.87 -1.50
C GLY A 181 19.09 -9.33 -2.89
N THR A 182 18.37 -8.29 -3.34
CA THR A 182 18.58 -7.61 -4.62
C THR A 182 19.74 -6.63 -4.54
N LYS A 183 20.61 -6.64 -5.54
CA LYS A 183 21.77 -5.76 -5.66
C LYS A 183 21.71 -4.98 -6.96
N ALA A 184 22.27 -3.77 -6.96
CA ALA A 184 22.32 -2.92 -8.15
C ALA A 184 22.93 -3.63 -9.38
N LYS A 185 23.93 -4.49 -9.16
CA LYS A 185 24.59 -5.26 -10.22
C LYS A 185 23.68 -6.28 -10.91
N ASP A 186 22.60 -6.71 -10.25
CA ASP A 186 21.68 -7.71 -10.79
C ASP A 186 20.92 -7.12 -11.99
N PHE A 187 20.76 -5.79 -12.05
CA PHE A 187 20.14 -5.07 -13.17
C PHE A 187 21.12 -4.66 -14.28
N ASN A 188 22.40 -5.03 -14.21
CA ASN A 188 23.40 -4.59 -15.19
C ASN A 188 23.04 -4.99 -16.62
N GLN A 189 22.51 -6.21 -16.81
CA GLN A 189 22.13 -6.69 -18.14
C GLN A 189 20.88 -5.97 -18.67
N LEU A 190 19.90 -5.68 -17.79
CA LEU A 190 18.74 -4.87 -18.13
C LEU A 190 19.18 -3.48 -18.62
N ILE A 191 20.09 -2.84 -17.90
CA ILE A 191 20.64 -1.52 -18.24
C ILE A 191 21.44 -1.58 -19.55
N ALA A 192 22.26 -2.61 -19.75
CA ALA A 192 23.01 -2.81 -20.98
C ALA A 192 22.09 -2.97 -22.21
N ASN A 193 20.89 -3.54 -22.02
CA ASN A 193 19.87 -3.69 -23.05
C ASN A 193 18.99 -2.44 -23.24
N GLY A 194 19.27 -1.34 -22.56
CA GLY A 194 18.52 -0.08 -22.67
C GLY A 194 17.36 0.08 -21.70
N GLY A 195 17.17 -0.86 -20.77
CA GLY A 195 16.21 -0.72 -19.66
C GLY A 195 16.74 0.16 -18.54
N GLU A 196 15.87 0.52 -17.60
CA GLU A 196 16.21 1.35 -16.44
C GLU A 196 15.76 0.68 -15.13
N ALA A 197 16.60 0.72 -14.10
CA ALA A 197 16.26 0.27 -12.76
C ALA A 197 16.71 1.29 -11.71
N GLN A 198 15.83 1.65 -10.78
CA GLN A 198 16.08 2.67 -9.78
C GLN A 198 15.45 2.28 -8.43
N THR A 199 16.11 2.63 -7.33
CA THR A 199 15.51 2.52 -5.99
C THR A 199 14.59 3.70 -5.70
N PHE A 200 13.48 3.47 -5.02
CA PHE A 200 12.57 4.53 -4.61
C PHE A 200 13.25 5.61 -3.76
N LEU A 201 12.81 6.84 -3.95
CA LEU A 201 13.45 8.05 -3.42
C LEU A 201 13.69 8.06 -1.91
N THR A 202 12.79 7.49 -1.11
CA THR A 202 12.96 7.47 0.36
C THR A 202 13.91 6.38 0.83
N SER A 203 14.10 5.32 0.03
CA SER A 203 15.06 4.25 0.28
C SER A 203 16.49 4.66 -0.08
N GLN A 204 16.65 5.63 -0.99
CA GLN A 204 17.96 6.18 -1.36
C GLN A 204 18.65 6.84 -0.16
N GLU A 205 19.83 6.33 0.17
CA GLU A 205 20.66 6.82 1.28
C GLU A 205 19.91 6.86 2.63
N ALA A 206 18.95 5.95 2.86
CA ALA A 206 18.07 5.97 4.02
C ALA A 206 18.80 6.00 5.38
N LEU A 207 19.96 5.32 5.48
CA LEU A 207 20.81 5.36 6.67
C LEU A 207 21.49 6.72 6.87
N LEU A 208 22.09 7.28 5.81
CA LEU A 208 22.75 8.59 5.87
C LEU A 208 21.75 9.73 6.12
N ARG A 209 20.51 9.57 5.63
CA ARG A 209 19.45 10.57 5.72
C ARG A 209 18.51 10.36 6.90
N PHE A 210 18.72 9.29 7.69
CA PHE A 210 17.90 8.92 8.85
C PHE A 210 16.41 8.73 8.52
N ARG A 211 16.09 7.99 7.45
CA ARG A 211 14.73 7.84 6.89
C ARG A 211 14.28 6.39 6.77
N LEU A 212 14.29 5.66 7.89
CA LEU A 212 13.87 4.25 7.89
C LEU A 212 12.34 4.05 7.91
N ASN A 213 11.57 5.12 8.12
CA ASN A 213 10.12 5.02 8.34
C ASN A 213 9.24 5.22 7.09
N TYR A 214 9.84 5.48 5.93
CA TYR A 214 9.09 5.84 4.72
C TYR A 214 9.42 4.87 3.61
N HIS A 215 8.48 3.97 3.31
CA HIS A 215 8.65 2.96 2.27
C HIS A 215 7.64 3.14 1.16
N ASP A 216 8.10 2.90 -0.06
CA ASP A 216 7.20 2.61 -1.15
C ASP A 216 6.56 1.25 -0.91
N HIS A 217 5.29 1.24 -0.55
CA HIS A 217 4.56 0.01 -0.34
C HIS A 217 3.64 -0.32 -1.53
N ARG A 218 3.81 0.33 -2.68
CA ARG A 218 2.99 0.06 -3.86
C ARG A 218 3.43 -1.20 -4.59
N LYS A 219 2.50 -1.71 -5.39
CA LYS A 219 2.68 -2.83 -6.32
C LYS A 219 1.94 -2.44 -7.58
N ILE A 220 2.67 -1.93 -8.56
CA ILE A 220 2.13 -1.41 -9.81
C ILE A 220 2.92 -2.03 -10.94
N VAL A 221 2.21 -2.58 -11.92
CA VAL A 221 2.79 -2.87 -13.24
C VAL A 221 1.89 -2.25 -14.28
N VAL A 222 2.47 -1.53 -15.24
CA VAL A 222 1.75 -1.03 -16.41
C VAL A 222 2.46 -1.51 -17.67
N ILE A 223 1.69 -2.10 -18.58
CA ILE A 223 2.17 -2.64 -19.85
C ILE A 223 1.41 -1.96 -20.98
N ASP A 224 2.16 -1.33 -21.89
CA ASP A 224 1.69 -0.58 -23.06
C ASP A 224 0.57 0.44 -22.77
N GLY A 225 0.53 0.98 -21.54
CA GLY A 225 -0.53 1.90 -21.09
C GLY A 225 -1.95 1.30 -20.99
N LYS A 226 -2.11 0.00 -21.29
CA LYS A 226 -3.41 -0.66 -21.43
C LYS A 226 -3.71 -1.72 -20.39
N ILE A 227 -2.66 -2.39 -19.89
CA ILE A 227 -2.76 -3.40 -18.85
C ILE A 227 -2.13 -2.84 -17.59
N GLY A 228 -2.85 -2.97 -16.48
CA GLY A 228 -2.43 -2.57 -15.15
C GLY A 228 -2.49 -3.73 -14.18
N TYR A 229 -1.55 -3.82 -13.24
CA TYR A 229 -1.61 -4.72 -12.09
C TYR A 229 -1.48 -3.95 -10.80
N THR A 230 -2.31 -4.29 -9.81
CA THR A 230 -2.08 -3.83 -8.43
C THR A 230 -2.71 -4.77 -7.39
N GLY A 231 -2.25 -4.71 -6.14
CA GLY A 231 -2.69 -5.60 -5.07
C GLY A 231 -1.62 -5.84 -4.01
N GLY A 232 -1.67 -6.99 -3.33
CA GLY A 232 -0.76 -7.28 -2.21
C GLY A 232 0.51 -8.06 -2.55
N PHE A 233 0.49 -8.91 -3.60
CA PHE A 233 1.66 -9.74 -3.97
C PHE A 233 2.89 -8.90 -4.36
N ASN A 234 4.02 -9.15 -3.71
CA ASN A 234 5.34 -8.69 -4.17
C ASN A 234 5.98 -9.70 -5.13
N ILE A 235 7.21 -9.43 -5.58
CA ILE A 235 8.02 -10.35 -6.38
C ILE A 235 9.08 -11.00 -5.48
N ALA A 236 8.85 -12.24 -5.09
CA ALA A 236 9.80 -13.16 -4.46
C ALA A 236 9.24 -14.60 -4.48
N ASP A 237 10.10 -15.60 -4.29
CA ASP A 237 9.76 -17.03 -4.26
C ASP A 237 8.65 -17.34 -3.25
N GLN A 238 8.66 -16.70 -2.09
CA GLN A 238 7.69 -16.94 -1.02
C GLN A 238 6.24 -16.60 -1.38
N TYR A 239 6.03 -15.78 -2.42
CA TYR A 239 4.71 -15.39 -2.89
C TYR A 239 4.11 -16.40 -3.87
N VAL A 240 4.91 -17.33 -4.38
CA VAL A 240 4.52 -18.34 -5.37
C VAL A 240 4.63 -19.74 -4.78
N TYR A 241 5.71 -20.03 -4.06
CA TYR A 241 5.95 -21.33 -3.45
C TYR A 241 5.51 -21.39 -1.99
N THR A 242 4.98 -22.53 -1.59
CA THR A 242 4.71 -22.86 -0.19
C THR A 242 6.04 -22.94 0.57
N THR A 243 6.21 -22.08 1.58
CA THR A 243 7.44 -22.06 2.38
C THR A 243 7.25 -22.75 3.73
N LYS A 244 8.34 -23.27 4.32
CA LYS A 244 8.28 -23.84 5.68
C LYS A 244 7.84 -22.83 6.74
N LYS A 245 8.19 -21.54 6.56
CA LYS A 245 7.90 -20.48 7.53
C LYS A 245 6.43 -20.05 7.45
N PHE A 246 5.91 -19.84 6.24
CA PHE A 246 4.61 -19.21 6.03
C PHE A 246 3.51 -20.17 5.58
N GLY A 247 3.88 -21.34 5.03
CA GLY A 247 2.94 -22.20 4.32
C GLY A 247 2.57 -21.56 2.99
N TYR A 248 1.31 -21.78 2.57
CA TYR A 248 0.73 -21.14 1.41
C TYR A 248 0.60 -19.62 1.63
N TRP A 249 0.95 -18.82 0.63
CA TRP A 249 0.85 -17.36 0.71
C TRP A 249 -0.43 -16.89 0.02
N ARG A 250 -1.45 -16.58 0.81
CA ARG A 250 -2.77 -16.18 0.31
C ARG A 250 -2.85 -14.65 0.22
N ASP A 251 -2.93 -14.11 -0.99
CA ASP A 251 -2.97 -12.66 -1.21
C ASP A 251 -3.86 -12.30 -2.42
N THR A 252 -4.28 -11.05 -2.55
CA THR A 252 -5.20 -10.60 -3.60
C THR A 252 -4.54 -9.55 -4.50
N HIS A 253 -4.57 -9.81 -5.79
CA HIS A 253 -4.19 -8.89 -6.87
C HIS A 253 -5.34 -8.71 -7.86
N ILE A 254 -5.28 -7.62 -8.60
CA ILE A 254 -6.12 -7.39 -9.76
C ILE A 254 -5.25 -7.15 -10.99
N ARG A 255 -5.64 -7.77 -12.10
CA ARG A 255 -5.24 -7.36 -13.44
C ARG A 255 -6.37 -6.51 -14.01
N ILE A 256 -6.00 -5.38 -14.57
CA ILE A 256 -6.90 -4.38 -15.15
C ILE A 256 -6.56 -4.24 -16.63
N PHE A 257 -7.57 -4.28 -17.49
CA PHE A 257 -7.45 -3.85 -18.88
C PHE A 257 -8.37 -2.65 -19.10
N GLY A 258 -7.81 -1.50 -19.48
CA GLY A 258 -8.61 -0.30 -19.72
C GLY A 258 -8.00 0.99 -19.16
N ALA A 259 -8.81 2.04 -19.11
CA ALA A 259 -8.42 3.39 -18.69
C ALA A 259 -7.89 3.47 -17.25
N ALA A 260 -8.28 2.55 -16.36
CA ALA A 260 -7.70 2.47 -15.01
C ALA A 260 -6.18 2.14 -15.03
N ALA A 261 -5.66 1.49 -16.08
CA ALA A 261 -4.22 1.29 -16.25
C ALA A 261 -3.48 2.63 -16.41
N SER A 262 -4.11 3.64 -17.03
CA SER A 262 -3.57 5.01 -17.12
C SER A 262 -3.44 5.68 -15.76
N LEU A 263 -4.34 5.40 -14.82
CA LEU A 263 -4.24 5.96 -13.46
C LEU A 263 -3.05 5.33 -12.70
N LEU A 264 -2.81 4.03 -12.90
CA LEU A 264 -1.61 3.36 -12.37
C LEU A 264 -0.34 3.90 -13.03
N GLN A 265 -0.37 4.14 -14.34
CA GLN A 265 0.73 4.73 -15.09
C GLN A 265 1.08 6.12 -14.55
N LEU A 266 0.04 6.93 -14.31
CA LEU A 266 0.18 8.26 -13.73
C LEU A 266 0.86 8.20 -12.36
N ARG A 267 0.43 7.28 -11.48
CA ARG A 267 1.08 7.07 -10.18
C ARG A 267 2.54 6.66 -10.34
N PHE A 268 2.83 5.70 -11.21
CA PHE A 268 4.20 5.26 -11.50
C PHE A 268 5.09 6.42 -11.96
N LEU A 269 4.61 7.25 -12.90
CA LEU A 269 5.40 8.39 -13.41
C LEU A 269 5.70 9.41 -12.31
N MET A 270 4.74 9.68 -11.42
CA MET A 270 4.96 10.53 -10.25
C MET A 270 6.09 9.99 -9.37
N ASP A 271 6.11 8.68 -9.09
CA ASP A 271 7.13 8.05 -8.24
C ASP A 271 8.49 7.91 -8.92
N TRP A 272 8.49 7.61 -10.22
CA TRP A 272 9.69 7.54 -11.03
C TRP A 272 10.39 8.90 -11.10
N ASN A 273 9.66 9.95 -11.50
CA ASN A 273 10.20 11.29 -11.73
C ASN A 273 10.78 11.94 -10.46
N VAL A 274 10.31 11.55 -9.28
CA VAL A 274 10.88 12.02 -8.00
C VAL A 274 12.05 11.18 -7.53
N SER A 275 12.26 9.99 -8.09
CA SER A 275 13.29 9.02 -7.73
C SER A 275 14.52 9.06 -8.64
N VAL A 276 14.44 9.73 -9.80
CA VAL A 276 15.54 9.85 -10.77
C VAL A 276 16.09 11.28 -10.85
N SER A 277 17.24 11.44 -11.52
CA SER A 277 17.83 12.72 -11.87
C SER A 277 17.05 13.42 -12.99
N GLU A 278 17.22 14.73 -13.16
CA GLU A 278 16.43 15.55 -14.11
C GLU A 278 16.51 15.02 -15.55
N GLU A 279 17.67 14.54 -15.98
CA GLU A 279 17.91 14.00 -17.31
C GLU A 279 17.22 12.65 -17.58
N LYS A 280 16.81 11.94 -16.53
CA LYS A 280 16.09 10.66 -16.60
C LYS A 280 14.59 10.81 -16.34
N LYS A 281 14.12 12.02 -16.04
CA LYS A 281 12.69 12.27 -15.88
C LYS A 281 11.97 12.01 -17.19
N VAL A 282 10.82 11.37 -17.07
CA VAL A 282 9.97 10.99 -18.18
C VAL A 282 8.87 12.02 -18.29
N GLY A 283 8.73 12.61 -19.48
CA GLY A 283 7.61 13.50 -19.78
C GLY A 283 6.31 12.73 -20.03
N TYR A 284 5.20 13.46 -20.12
CA TYR A 284 3.95 12.90 -20.58
C TYR A 284 4.01 12.65 -22.07
N HIS A 285 3.87 11.38 -22.45
CA HIS A 285 3.73 10.97 -23.84
C HIS A 285 2.39 10.27 -24.03
N LEU A 286 1.67 10.64 -25.10
CA LEU A 286 0.37 10.06 -25.49
C LEU A 286 0.40 8.53 -25.54
N ASP A 287 1.55 7.96 -25.87
CA ASP A 287 1.71 6.52 -26.07
C ASP A 287 1.76 5.71 -24.77
N TYR A 288 1.86 6.37 -23.61
CA TYR A 288 1.83 5.70 -22.31
C TYR A 288 0.45 5.53 -21.71
N PHE A 289 -0.56 6.20 -22.26
CA PHE A 289 -1.91 6.19 -21.71
C PHE A 289 -2.85 5.36 -22.59
N PHE A 290 -3.86 4.79 -21.95
CA PHE A 290 -4.88 4.01 -22.64
C PHE A 290 -5.55 4.86 -23.71
N LYS A 291 -5.45 4.41 -24.96
CA LYS A 291 -6.17 4.97 -26.10
C LYS A 291 -7.42 4.14 -26.36
N LYS A 292 -8.41 4.74 -26.99
CA LYS A 292 -9.64 4.04 -27.41
C LYS A 292 -9.26 2.82 -28.24
N VAL A 293 -9.67 1.65 -27.79
CA VAL A 293 -9.51 0.36 -28.48
C VAL A 293 -10.85 -0.02 -29.10
N ASP A 294 -10.85 -0.98 -30.02
CA ASP A 294 -12.08 -1.54 -30.61
C ASP A 294 -13.00 -2.06 -29.49
N GLU A 295 -14.27 -1.63 -29.50
CA GLU A 295 -15.28 -2.05 -28.52
C GLU A 295 -15.53 -3.57 -28.53
N ASN A 296 -15.16 -4.25 -29.62
CA ASN A 296 -15.25 -5.71 -29.75
C ASN A 296 -14.09 -6.46 -29.08
N ASN A 297 -13.14 -5.77 -28.44
CA ASN A 297 -12.06 -6.45 -27.72
C ASN A 297 -12.63 -7.16 -26.48
N GLU A 298 -12.51 -8.49 -26.45
CA GLU A 298 -13.02 -9.36 -25.38
C GLU A 298 -12.45 -9.04 -23.98
N GLN A 299 -11.36 -8.27 -23.90
CA GLN A 299 -10.79 -7.82 -22.63
C GLN A 299 -11.54 -6.60 -22.03
N HIS A 300 -12.45 -5.96 -22.76
CA HIS A 300 -13.31 -4.92 -22.19
C HIS A 300 -14.30 -5.51 -21.19
N GLY A 301 -14.47 -4.80 -20.08
CA GLY A 301 -15.51 -5.06 -19.09
C GLY A 301 -16.36 -3.82 -18.85
N ASN A 302 -17.23 -3.88 -17.86
CA ASN A 302 -18.11 -2.77 -17.47
C ASN A 302 -17.72 -2.17 -16.11
N ALA A 303 -16.53 -2.48 -15.61
CA ALA A 303 -16.13 -2.06 -14.28
C ALA A 303 -15.74 -0.58 -14.24
N ASP A 304 -16.36 0.13 -13.30
CA ASP A 304 -16.03 1.49 -12.94
C ASP A 304 -15.00 1.48 -11.80
N ILE A 305 -13.89 2.22 -11.95
CA ILE A 305 -12.74 2.17 -11.05
C ILE A 305 -12.20 3.56 -10.75
N GLN A 306 -11.93 3.82 -9.48
CA GLN A 306 -11.07 4.93 -9.03
C GLN A 306 -9.81 4.40 -8.36
N LEU A 307 -8.71 5.13 -8.46
CA LEU A 307 -7.53 4.87 -7.66
C LEU A 307 -7.45 5.86 -6.50
N VAL A 308 -7.20 5.34 -5.31
CA VAL A 308 -6.83 6.12 -4.14
C VAL A 308 -5.36 5.83 -3.84
N SER A 309 -4.55 6.89 -3.79
CA SER A 309 -3.13 6.78 -3.43
C SER A 309 -2.81 7.73 -2.29
N SER A 310 -2.01 7.27 -1.33
CA SER A 310 -1.53 8.06 -0.22
C SER A 310 0.00 8.04 -0.15
N GLY A 311 0.53 8.96 0.65
CA GLY A 311 1.93 8.99 1.02
C GLY A 311 2.17 10.03 2.11
N PRO A 312 3.32 9.96 2.81
CA PRO A 312 3.71 10.88 3.88
C PRO A 312 3.94 12.33 3.39
N ASN A 313 3.85 12.55 2.08
CA ASN A 313 3.82 13.86 1.46
C ASN A 313 2.47 14.56 1.62
N ASN A 314 1.35 13.88 1.89
CA ASN A 314 0.03 14.50 2.08
C ASN A 314 -0.45 14.38 3.53
N GLU A 315 -1.06 15.43 4.06
CA GLU A 315 -1.60 15.47 5.43
C GLU A 315 -3.03 14.92 5.54
N ARG A 316 -3.71 14.68 4.41
CA ARG A 316 -5.09 14.18 4.39
C ARG A 316 -5.22 12.70 4.76
N GLU A 317 -4.15 11.91 4.69
CA GLU A 317 -4.19 10.47 5.01
C GLU A 317 -5.27 9.75 4.18
N GLN A 318 -5.19 9.89 2.84
CA GLN A 318 -6.27 9.56 1.90
C GLN A 318 -6.81 8.13 2.05
N ILE A 319 -5.92 7.15 2.18
CA ILE A 319 -6.30 5.74 2.36
C ILE A 319 -7.10 5.55 3.67
N LYS A 320 -6.73 6.23 4.75
CA LYS A 320 -7.47 6.19 6.01
C LYS A 320 -8.87 6.77 5.84
N LEU A 321 -8.98 7.92 5.19
CA LEU A 321 -10.27 8.55 4.91
C LEU A 321 -11.15 7.68 3.99
N ALA A 322 -10.54 6.99 3.03
CA ALA A 322 -11.22 6.01 2.18
C ALA A 322 -11.83 4.87 3.00
N PHE A 323 -11.06 4.24 3.90
CA PHE A 323 -11.59 3.20 4.78
C PHE A 323 -12.71 3.71 5.67
N ILE A 324 -12.52 4.86 6.33
CA ILE A 324 -13.56 5.45 7.20
C ILE A 324 -14.84 5.72 6.40
N LYS A 325 -14.73 6.29 5.19
CA LYS A 325 -15.90 6.57 4.35
C LYS A 325 -16.67 5.30 4.02
N LEU A 326 -15.99 4.23 3.62
CA LEU A 326 -16.65 2.95 3.29
C LEU A 326 -17.26 2.30 4.53
N ILE A 327 -16.52 2.23 5.64
CA ILE A 327 -17.00 1.62 6.90
C ILE A 327 -18.25 2.35 7.42
N THR A 328 -18.23 3.68 7.44
CA THR A 328 -19.33 4.49 7.99
C THR A 328 -20.52 4.64 7.04
N SER A 329 -20.37 4.32 5.75
CA SER A 329 -21.49 4.38 4.80
C SER A 329 -22.20 3.04 4.62
N ALA A 330 -21.63 1.94 5.13
CA ALA A 330 -22.20 0.61 5.00
C ALA A 330 -23.56 0.48 5.69
N LYS A 331 -24.48 -0.23 5.03
CA LYS A 331 -25.86 -0.48 5.51
C LYS A 331 -26.09 -1.94 5.89
N LYS A 332 -25.30 -2.88 5.36
CA LYS A 332 -25.49 -4.34 5.52
C LYS A 332 -24.26 -5.05 6.06
N ARG A 333 -23.10 -4.90 5.41
CA ARG A 333 -21.88 -5.64 5.74
C ARG A 333 -20.58 -4.89 5.43
N ILE A 334 -19.57 -5.15 6.25
CA ILE A 334 -18.17 -4.81 6.00
C ILE A 334 -17.31 -6.05 6.17
N TRP A 335 -16.67 -6.52 5.10
CA TRP A 335 -15.70 -7.63 5.18
C TRP A 335 -14.30 -7.14 4.83
N ILE A 336 -13.34 -7.42 5.71
CA ILE A 336 -11.96 -6.94 5.57
C ILE A 336 -11.01 -8.13 5.65
N GLN A 337 -10.03 -8.19 4.75
CA GLN A 337 -8.85 -9.06 4.92
C GLN A 337 -7.61 -8.20 5.05
N THR A 338 -6.77 -8.50 6.04
CA THR A 338 -5.54 -7.74 6.27
C THR A 338 -4.48 -8.59 7.00
N PRO A 339 -3.19 -8.51 6.62
CA PRO A 339 -2.14 -9.18 7.41
C PRO A 339 -1.95 -8.52 8.78
N TYR A 340 -2.17 -7.20 8.86
CA TYR A 340 -1.86 -6.39 10.02
C TYR A 340 -3.08 -5.59 10.43
N LEU A 341 -3.51 -5.78 11.68
CA LEU A 341 -4.65 -5.09 12.27
C LEU A 341 -4.16 -4.21 13.42
N VAL A 342 -3.60 -3.06 13.08
CA VAL A 342 -2.98 -2.12 14.04
C VAL A 342 -3.64 -0.75 13.87
N LEU A 343 -4.90 -0.68 14.26
CA LEU A 343 -5.79 0.42 13.91
C LEU A 343 -5.49 1.70 14.70
N ASP A 344 -5.73 2.84 14.06
CA ASP A 344 -5.83 4.13 14.75
C ASP A 344 -7.22 4.29 15.39
N GLU A 345 -7.36 5.27 16.29
CA GLU A 345 -8.60 5.49 17.03
C GLU A 345 -9.79 5.83 16.13
N SER A 346 -9.57 6.53 15.00
CA SER A 346 -10.65 6.92 14.10
C SER A 346 -11.24 5.74 13.33
N VAL A 347 -10.42 4.79 12.87
CA VAL A 347 -10.91 3.56 12.23
C VAL A 347 -11.58 2.63 13.24
N ILE A 348 -11.06 2.53 14.48
CA ILE A 348 -11.75 1.77 15.55
C ILE A 348 -13.13 2.35 15.81
N ALA A 349 -13.25 3.68 15.94
CA ALA A 349 -14.53 4.33 16.15
C ALA A 349 -15.50 4.07 14.98
N ALA A 350 -15.02 4.14 13.74
CA ALA A 350 -15.82 3.83 12.55
C ALA A 350 -16.37 2.39 12.57
N LEU A 351 -15.51 1.40 12.86
CA LEU A 351 -15.93 -0.01 12.95
C LEU A 351 -16.95 -0.24 14.06
N LYS A 352 -16.75 0.39 15.23
CA LYS A 352 -17.69 0.32 16.36
C LYS A 352 -19.04 0.93 16.01
N ILE A 353 -19.05 2.08 15.32
CA ILE A 353 -20.28 2.73 14.86
C ILE A 353 -21.01 1.82 13.86
N ALA A 354 -20.31 1.23 12.89
CA ALA A 354 -20.91 0.32 11.92
C ALA A 354 -21.55 -0.89 12.61
N ALA A 355 -20.80 -1.59 13.47
CA ALA A 355 -21.30 -2.75 14.21
C ALA A 355 -22.49 -2.40 15.12
N ALA A 356 -22.42 -1.28 15.84
CA ALA A 356 -23.53 -0.79 16.67
C ALA A 356 -24.77 -0.38 15.85
N SER A 357 -24.60 -0.05 14.56
CA SER A 357 -25.71 0.25 13.64
C SER A 357 -26.34 -1.01 13.03
N GLY A 358 -25.89 -2.21 13.43
CA GLY A 358 -26.39 -3.48 12.89
C GLY A 358 -25.70 -3.94 11.61
N VAL A 359 -24.63 -3.26 11.16
CA VAL A 359 -23.80 -3.70 10.04
C VAL A 359 -23.01 -4.93 10.48
N HIS A 360 -23.04 -5.99 9.68
CA HIS A 360 -22.31 -7.21 9.95
C HIS A 360 -20.84 -7.05 9.54
N VAL A 361 -19.94 -7.00 10.53
CA VAL A 361 -18.51 -6.74 10.32
C VAL A 361 -17.70 -8.01 10.53
N LYS A 362 -16.98 -8.45 9.49
CA LYS A 362 -16.00 -9.55 9.55
C LYS A 362 -14.61 -9.05 9.20
N ILE A 363 -13.61 -9.41 10.00
CA ILE A 363 -12.20 -9.08 9.74
C ILE A 363 -11.37 -10.36 9.80
N MET A 364 -10.70 -10.67 8.71
CA MET A 364 -9.83 -11.82 8.58
C MET A 364 -8.36 -11.43 8.74
N ILE A 365 -7.64 -12.14 9.62
CA ILE A 365 -6.24 -11.92 9.97
C ILE A 365 -5.44 -13.22 9.86
N PRO A 366 -4.10 -13.18 9.70
CA PRO A 366 -3.27 -14.38 9.65
C PRO A 366 -3.20 -15.11 11.00
N ASN A 367 -2.86 -16.40 11.00
CA ASN A 367 -2.62 -17.19 12.22
C ASN A 367 -1.17 -17.13 12.74
N LYS A 368 -0.24 -16.51 12.00
CA LYS A 368 1.20 -16.58 12.31
C LYS A 368 1.92 -15.25 12.11
N PRO A 369 3.02 -15.01 12.86
CA PRO A 369 3.83 -13.82 12.72
C PRO A 369 4.80 -13.91 11.54
N ASP A 370 4.92 -12.82 10.80
CA ASP A 370 6.04 -12.52 9.91
C ASP A 370 7.04 -11.55 10.55
N HIS A 371 6.53 -10.65 11.40
CA HIS A 371 7.29 -9.70 12.22
C HIS A 371 7.07 -9.92 13.73
N PRO A 372 8.09 -9.73 14.58
CA PRO A 372 8.03 -10.07 16.01
C PRO A 372 6.93 -9.34 16.81
N PHE A 373 6.68 -8.06 16.50
CA PHE A 373 5.77 -7.21 17.27
C PHE A 373 4.40 -7.04 16.59
N ILE A 374 4.37 -6.96 15.26
CA ILE A 374 3.15 -6.64 14.49
C ILE A 374 2.04 -7.65 14.78
N TYR A 375 2.33 -8.95 14.69
CA TYR A 375 1.31 -9.96 14.92
C TYR A 375 0.72 -9.92 16.34
N ARG A 376 1.54 -9.57 17.35
CA ARG A 376 1.04 -9.41 18.73
C ARG A 376 0.22 -8.14 18.90
N ALA A 377 0.52 -7.08 18.15
CA ALA A 377 -0.35 -5.90 18.06
C ALA A 377 -1.67 -6.26 17.35
N THR A 378 -1.64 -6.97 16.22
CA THR A 378 -2.84 -7.52 15.54
C THR A 378 -3.75 -8.25 16.52
N GLN A 379 -3.19 -9.19 17.32
CA GLN A 379 -3.97 -9.90 18.34
C GLN A 379 -4.54 -8.97 19.42
N TYR A 380 -3.83 -7.91 19.80
CA TYR A 380 -4.34 -6.92 20.75
C TYR A 380 -5.58 -6.20 20.21
N TYR A 381 -5.54 -5.69 18.97
CA TYR A 381 -6.66 -4.95 18.40
C TYR A 381 -7.84 -5.87 18.08
N ALA A 382 -7.58 -7.08 17.57
CA ALA A 382 -8.60 -8.11 17.41
C ALA A 382 -9.40 -8.35 18.71
N ARG A 383 -8.70 -8.49 19.84
CA ARG A 383 -9.33 -8.64 21.17
C ARG A 383 -10.17 -7.46 21.62
N GLN A 384 -9.91 -6.26 21.10
CA GLN A 384 -10.78 -5.11 21.36
C GLN A 384 -12.06 -5.20 20.54
N LEU A 385 -11.93 -5.54 19.26
CA LEU A 385 -13.04 -5.54 18.31
C LEU A 385 -14.05 -6.68 18.58
N ILE A 386 -13.60 -7.86 19.02
CA ILE A 386 -14.52 -8.97 19.37
C ILE A 386 -15.54 -8.61 20.47
N LYS A 387 -15.27 -7.57 21.27
CA LYS A 387 -16.17 -7.10 22.32
C LYS A 387 -17.29 -6.20 21.78
N GLU A 388 -17.21 -5.83 20.51
CA GLU A 388 -18.06 -4.84 19.85
C GLU A 388 -18.92 -5.51 18.76
N ASN A 389 -19.20 -6.81 18.88
CA ASN A 389 -19.92 -7.63 17.89
C ASN A 389 -19.26 -7.65 16.50
N ILE A 390 -17.94 -7.46 16.44
CA ILE A 390 -17.16 -7.62 15.21
C ILE A 390 -16.54 -9.02 15.20
N GLU A 391 -16.79 -9.76 14.14
CA GLU A 391 -16.28 -11.12 13.97
C GLU A 391 -14.82 -11.07 13.50
N ILE A 392 -13.94 -11.72 14.26
CA ILE A 392 -12.53 -11.87 13.89
C ILE A 392 -12.28 -13.31 13.46
N LEU A 393 -11.87 -13.48 12.21
CA LEU A 393 -11.54 -14.74 11.58
C LEU A 393 -10.01 -14.89 11.48
N VAL A 394 -9.47 -15.99 11.96
CA VAL A 394 -8.04 -16.30 11.93
C VAL A 394 -7.80 -17.36 10.85
N TYR A 395 -7.14 -16.97 9.76
CA TYR A 395 -6.91 -17.85 8.60
C TYR A 395 -5.85 -18.91 8.89
N GLU A 396 -6.22 -20.19 8.79
CA GLU A 396 -5.37 -21.31 9.22
C GLU A 396 -4.57 -21.96 8.08
N ALA A 397 -5.05 -21.87 6.83
CA ALA A 397 -4.46 -22.58 5.68
C ALA A 397 -3.15 -21.98 5.14
N GLY A 398 -2.58 -20.96 5.79
CA GLY A 398 -1.35 -20.33 5.31
C GLY A 398 -1.04 -19.01 5.99
N PHE A 399 -0.40 -18.11 5.25
CA PHE A 399 -0.23 -16.71 5.64
C PHE A 399 -1.16 -15.84 4.80
N LEU A 400 -2.14 -15.22 5.45
CA LEU A 400 -3.04 -14.27 4.83
C LEU A 400 -2.36 -12.91 4.72
N HIS A 401 -2.16 -12.46 3.48
CA HIS A 401 -1.57 -11.16 3.15
C HIS A 401 -2.46 -10.31 2.24
N ALA A 402 -3.73 -10.71 2.01
CA ALA A 402 -4.70 -9.89 1.29
C ALA A 402 -4.93 -8.53 1.97
N LYS A 403 -5.23 -7.49 1.17
CA LYS A 403 -5.63 -6.16 1.62
C LYS A 403 -6.91 -5.75 0.92
N THR A 404 -8.02 -6.23 1.43
CA THR A 404 -9.33 -6.08 0.78
C THR A 404 -10.34 -5.50 1.76
N LEU A 405 -11.27 -4.71 1.23
CA LEU A 405 -12.48 -4.29 1.93
C LEU A 405 -13.68 -4.45 0.99
N ILE A 406 -14.74 -5.09 1.46
CA ILE A 406 -16.04 -5.18 0.79
C ILE A 406 -17.03 -4.38 1.62
N MET A 407 -17.73 -3.45 0.98
CA MET A 407 -18.82 -2.66 1.55
C MET A 407 -20.13 -3.05 0.86
N ASP A 408 -21.01 -3.66 1.64
CA ASP A 408 -22.30 -4.16 1.18
C ASP A 408 -22.15 -5.03 -0.08
N ASP A 409 -23.01 -4.83 -1.07
CA ASP A 409 -22.94 -5.47 -2.39
C ASP A 409 -22.66 -4.40 -3.47
N GLU A 410 -22.01 -3.30 -3.08
CA GLU A 410 -21.91 -2.09 -3.89
C GLU A 410 -20.47 -1.69 -4.25
N ILE A 411 -19.55 -1.72 -3.28
CA ILE A 411 -18.18 -1.22 -3.47
C ILE A 411 -17.19 -2.20 -2.84
N CYS A 412 -16.10 -2.48 -3.55
CA CYS A 412 -14.94 -3.13 -2.96
C CYS A 412 -13.65 -2.34 -3.21
N MET A 413 -12.68 -2.55 -2.33
CA MET A 413 -11.36 -1.92 -2.38
C MET A 413 -10.29 -2.99 -2.33
N VAL A 414 -9.36 -2.97 -3.28
CA VAL A 414 -8.22 -3.90 -3.38
C VAL A 414 -6.95 -3.11 -3.66
N GLY A 415 -5.87 -3.40 -2.93
CA GLY A 415 -4.62 -2.67 -3.13
C GLY A 415 -3.48 -3.12 -2.24
N SER A 416 -2.59 -2.19 -1.92
CA SER A 416 -1.40 -2.45 -1.12
C SER A 416 -1.57 -2.13 0.37
N ALA A 417 -2.55 -1.30 0.73
CA ALA A 417 -2.69 -0.73 2.07
C ALA A 417 -3.23 -1.72 3.10
N ASN A 418 -2.46 -1.95 4.17
CA ASN A 418 -2.91 -2.73 5.32
C ASN A 418 -3.86 -1.92 6.21
N GLN A 419 -4.48 -2.58 7.20
CA GLN A 419 -5.24 -1.92 8.26
C GLN A 419 -4.33 -1.58 9.44
N ASP A 420 -3.33 -0.74 9.18
CA ASP A 420 -2.39 -0.27 10.19
C ASP A 420 -2.09 1.24 10.09
N ILE A 421 -1.63 1.81 11.20
CA ILE A 421 -1.25 3.23 11.29
C ILE A 421 -0.16 3.59 10.27
N ARG A 422 0.74 2.65 9.95
CA ARG A 422 1.82 2.87 8.99
C ARG A 422 1.31 3.07 7.56
N SER A 423 0.42 2.22 7.05
CA SER A 423 -0.24 2.37 5.75
C SER A 423 -1.11 3.63 5.70
N TYR A 424 -1.68 4.04 6.83
CA TYR A 424 -2.47 5.27 6.89
C TYR A 424 -1.63 6.56 6.77
N ARG A 425 -0.38 6.56 7.27
CA ARG A 425 0.38 7.81 7.49
C ARG A 425 1.80 7.84 6.90
N LEU A 426 2.47 6.70 6.87
CA LEU A 426 3.92 6.61 6.66
C LEU A 426 4.29 5.96 5.33
N ASN A 427 3.62 4.88 4.95
CA ASN A 427 3.88 4.24 3.67
C ASN A 427 3.25 5.02 2.51
N PHE A 428 3.88 4.90 1.36
CA PHE A 428 3.25 5.22 0.10
C PHE A 428 2.40 4.02 -0.32
N GLU A 429 1.11 4.23 -0.54
CA GLU A 429 0.14 3.16 -0.81
C GLU A 429 -0.72 3.51 -2.03
N THR A 430 -1.28 2.49 -2.66
CA THR A 430 -2.27 2.61 -3.73
C THR A 430 -3.31 1.50 -3.63
N SER A 431 -4.58 1.85 -3.79
CA SER A 431 -5.69 0.91 -3.84
C SER A 431 -6.71 1.33 -4.90
N ALA A 432 -7.27 0.34 -5.58
CA ALA A 432 -8.39 0.50 -6.48
C ALA A 432 -9.70 0.39 -5.70
N VAL A 433 -10.59 1.36 -5.90
CA VAL A 433 -11.99 1.35 -5.47
C VAL A 433 -12.82 0.97 -6.69
N ILE A 434 -13.59 -0.10 -6.57
CA ILE A 434 -14.23 -0.79 -7.70
C ILE A 434 -15.75 -0.82 -7.48
N TYR A 435 -16.48 -0.39 -8.50
CA TYR A 435 -17.93 -0.31 -8.56
C TYR A 435 -18.47 -1.31 -9.59
N ASP A 436 -18.25 -2.61 -9.35
CA ASP A 436 -18.67 -3.68 -10.26
C ASP A 436 -19.22 -4.87 -9.46
N HIS A 437 -20.51 -5.17 -9.66
CA HIS A 437 -21.19 -6.23 -8.91
C HIS A 437 -20.60 -7.61 -9.19
N LYS A 438 -20.23 -7.91 -10.45
CA LYS A 438 -19.70 -9.22 -10.82
C LYS A 438 -18.34 -9.48 -10.18
N PHE A 439 -17.47 -8.47 -10.18
CA PHE A 439 -16.18 -8.54 -9.51
C PHE A 439 -16.34 -8.61 -7.98
N LEU A 440 -17.28 -7.86 -7.41
CA LEU A 440 -17.58 -7.91 -5.98
C LEU A 440 -18.09 -9.29 -5.55
N GLU A 441 -18.91 -9.94 -6.37
CA GLU A 441 -19.38 -11.30 -6.14
C GLU A 441 -18.22 -12.30 -6.16
N GLN A 442 -17.31 -12.22 -7.13
CA GLN A 442 -16.09 -13.04 -7.17
C GLN A 442 -15.24 -12.85 -5.92
N LEU A 443 -15.02 -11.60 -5.50
CA LEU A 443 -14.25 -11.29 -4.31
C LEU A 443 -14.95 -11.77 -3.03
N SER A 444 -16.28 -11.64 -2.96
CA SER A 444 -17.09 -12.14 -1.85
C SER A 444 -17.04 -13.66 -1.74
N ASN A 445 -17.15 -14.39 -2.86
CA ASN A 445 -17.04 -15.83 -2.90
C ASN A 445 -15.65 -16.29 -2.43
N LYS A 446 -14.59 -15.62 -2.89
CA LYS A 446 -13.23 -15.91 -2.41
C LYS A 446 -13.07 -15.67 -0.90
N PHE A 447 -13.68 -14.61 -0.37
CA PHE A 447 -13.68 -14.34 1.08
C PHE A 447 -14.35 -15.49 1.85
N LEU A 448 -15.50 -15.97 1.37
CA LEU A 448 -16.23 -17.08 1.98
C LEU A 448 -15.46 -18.40 1.90
N GLU A 449 -14.81 -18.69 0.78
CA GLU A 449 -13.88 -19.83 0.68
C GLU A 449 -12.73 -19.72 1.68
N ASP A 450 -12.12 -18.54 1.81
CA ASP A 450 -11.04 -18.31 2.79
C ASP A 450 -11.58 -18.46 4.24
N GLU A 451 -12.87 -18.16 4.48
CA GLU A 451 -13.54 -18.31 5.78
C GLU A 451 -13.75 -19.79 6.17
N GLU A 452 -13.89 -20.71 5.22
CA GLU A 452 -13.98 -22.16 5.51
C GLU A 452 -12.72 -22.69 6.20
N ASP A 453 -11.57 -22.07 5.92
CA ASP A 453 -10.26 -22.37 6.51
C ASP A 453 -9.93 -21.49 7.74
N CYS A 454 -10.92 -20.81 8.32
CA CYS A 454 -10.71 -19.92 9.47
C CYS A 454 -11.15 -20.55 10.80
N SER A 455 -10.41 -20.21 11.86
CA SER A 455 -10.89 -20.31 13.24
C SER A 455 -11.43 -18.97 13.71
N ALA A 456 -12.50 -18.96 14.51
CA ALA A 456 -13.04 -17.72 15.08
C ALA A 456 -12.26 -17.33 16.34
N MET A 457 -11.80 -16.07 16.42
CA MET A 457 -11.31 -15.51 17.67
C MET A 457 -12.49 -14.96 18.47
N THR A 458 -12.80 -15.64 19.59
CA THR A 458 -13.91 -15.26 20.49
C THR A 458 -13.41 -14.87 21.89
N THR A 459 -14.32 -14.37 22.73
CA THR A 459 -14.01 -14.10 24.15
C THR A 459 -13.52 -15.33 24.91
N GLU A 460 -13.94 -16.52 24.51
CA GLU A 460 -13.57 -17.81 25.10
C GLU A 460 -12.15 -18.18 24.69
N THR A 461 -11.82 -18.12 23.39
CA THR A 461 -10.45 -18.37 22.90
C THR A 461 -9.42 -17.43 23.54
N VAL A 462 -9.84 -16.21 23.89
CA VAL A 462 -8.98 -15.22 24.56
C VAL A 462 -8.73 -15.58 26.03
N LYS A 463 -9.68 -16.22 26.71
CA LYS A 463 -9.50 -16.69 28.11
C LYS A 463 -8.48 -17.83 28.19
N GLU A 464 -8.32 -18.58 27.12
CA GLU A 464 -7.35 -19.68 27.00
C GLU A 464 -5.91 -19.17 26.76
N MET A 465 -5.73 -17.90 26.40
CA MET A 465 -4.41 -17.31 26.18
C MET A 465 -3.63 -17.15 27.49
N SER A 466 -2.37 -17.58 27.48
CA SER A 466 -1.46 -17.37 28.63
C SER A 466 -1.30 -15.89 29.00
N THR A 467 -1.13 -15.61 30.29
CA THR A 467 -0.85 -14.26 30.80
C THR A 467 0.39 -13.63 30.17
N TRP A 468 1.40 -14.44 29.85
CA TRP A 468 2.60 -13.99 29.16
C TRP A 468 2.33 -13.55 27.71
N LEU A 469 1.47 -14.27 26.98
CA LEU A 469 1.05 -13.86 25.65
C LEU A 469 0.27 -12.54 25.70
N LEU A 470 -0.65 -12.39 26.65
CA LEU A 470 -1.41 -11.16 26.86
C LEU A 470 -0.48 -9.99 27.21
N PHE A 471 0.55 -10.22 28.02
CA PHE A 471 1.57 -9.22 28.30
C PHE A 471 2.34 -8.79 27.04
N LYS A 472 2.77 -9.74 26.19
CA LYS A 472 3.43 -9.42 24.91
C LYS A 472 2.55 -8.55 24.01
N GLN A 473 1.25 -8.86 23.92
CA GLN A 473 0.30 -8.06 23.15
C GLN A 473 0.23 -6.61 23.66
N GLN A 474 0.21 -6.40 24.98
CA GLN A 474 0.21 -5.06 25.58
C GLN A 474 1.48 -4.27 25.26
N ILE A 475 2.65 -4.92 25.34
CA ILE A 475 3.93 -4.30 24.99
C ILE A 475 3.99 -3.96 23.51
N SER A 476 3.58 -4.88 22.64
CA SER A 476 3.60 -4.65 21.18
C SER A 476 2.73 -3.48 20.75
N ARG A 477 1.58 -3.26 21.38
CA ARG A 477 0.73 -2.10 21.10
C ARG A 477 1.42 -0.76 21.35
N LEU A 478 2.36 -0.69 22.29
CA LEU A 478 3.08 0.57 22.53
C LEU A 478 3.92 0.99 21.32
N LEU A 479 4.20 0.05 20.40
CA LEU A 479 4.91 0.31 19.16
C LEU A 479 3.95 0.64 18.00
N SER A 480 2.62 0.55 18.16
CA SER A 480 1.63 0.79 17.10
C SER A 480 1.87 2.05 16.25
N PRO A 481 2.30 3.21 16.78
CA PRO A 481 2.52 4.41 15.95
C PRO A 481 3.59 4.27 14.85
N ILE A 482 4.46 3.26 14.94
CA ILE A 482 5.52 2.98 13.96
C ILE A 482 5.36 1.65 13.24
N LEU A 483 4.39 0.82 13.66
CA LEU A 483 4.09 -0.49 13.09
C LEU A 483 3.15 -0.38 11.90
#